data_AF-A0A961EJ37-F1
#
_entry.id   AF-A0A961EJ37-F1
#
_cell.length_a   1.000
_cell.length_b   1.000
_cell.length_c   1.000
_cell.angle_alpha   90.00
_cell.angle_beta   90.00
_cell.angle_gamma   90.00
#
_symmetry.space_group_name_H-M   'P 1'
#
loop_
_entity.id
_entity.type
_entity.pdbx_description
1 polymer ?
#
loop_
_entity_poly.entity_id
_entity_poly.type
_entity_poly.pdbx_seq_one_letter_code
_entity_poly.pdbx_strand_id
1 'polypeptide(L)' 'YYEHGLNPWDFGAGWLIVEEAGGAVAGPSGQAPDRPMTIAAGAGFGALSELVRRALEAADRG' A
#
# COMPACT_ATOMS: atom_id res chain seq x y z
N TYR A 1 0.95 1.63 -7.10
CA TYR A 1 -0.36 2.19 -6.70
C TYR A 1 -0.34 2.40 -5.20
N TYR A 2 -0.89 3.52 -4.73
CA TYR A 2 -1.13 3.76 -3.30
C TYR A 2 -2.40 4.58 -3.15
N GLU A 3 -3.22 4.28 -2.14
CA GLU A 3 -4.46 5.02 -1.89
C GLU A 3 -4.86 4.94 -0.41
N HIS A 4 -5.35 6.06 0.12
CA HIS A 4 -5.87 6.19 1.48
C HIS A 4 -7.39 6.04 1.48
N GLY A 5 -7.94 5.33 2.47
CA GLY A 5 -9.39 5.32 2.74
C GLY A 5 -10.17 4.23 2.04
N LEU A 6 -9.51 3.27 1.38
CA LEU A 6 -10.18 2.15 0.72
C LEU A 6 -10.95 1.27 1.71
N ASN A 7 -12.10 0.77 1.28
CA ASN A 7 -12.78 -0.31 1.98
C ASN A 7 -12.20 -1.66 1.53
N PRO A 8 -12.41 -2.73 2.31
CA PRO A 8 -11.91 -4.06 1.95
C PRO A 8 -12.38 -4.57 0.58
N TRP A 9 -13.59 -4.21 0.15
CA TRP A 9 -14.11 -4.60 -1.16
C TRP A 9 -13.48 -3.83 -2.32
N ASP A 10 -12.85 -2.68 -2.07
CA ASP A 10 -12.19 -1.88 -3.11
C ASP A 10 -10.85 -2.50 -3.55
N PHE A 11 -10.14 -3.19 -2.64
CA PHE A 11 -8.83 -3.80 -2.93
C PHE A 11 -8.79 -5.32 -2.87
N GLY A 12 -9.77 -6.00 -2.25
CA GLY A 12 -9.67 -7.44 -1.98
C GLY A 12 -9.41 -8.31 -3.21
N ALA A 13 -10.14 -8.06 -4.31
CA ALA A 13 -9.90 -8.78 -5.57
C ALA A 13 -8.57 -8.39 -6.24
N GLY A 14 -8.22 -7.09 -6.19
CA GLY A 14 -6.97 -6.59 -6.74
C GLY A 14 -5.74 -7.12 -6.01
N TRP A 15 -5.85 -7.36 -4.70
CA TRP A 15 -4.77 -7.93 -3.89
C TRP A 15 -4.34 -9.28 -4.45
N LEU A 16 -5.26 -10.23 -4.60
CA LEU A 16 -4.95 -11.55 -5.15
C LEU A 16 -4.28 -11.45 -6.54
N ILE A 17 -4.79 -10.57 -7.42
CA ILE A 17 -4.20 -10.36 -8.75
C ILE A 17 -2.76 -9.87 -8.65
N VAL A 18 -2.48 -8.92 -7.77
CA VAL A 18 -1.12 -8.36 -7.60
C VAL A 18 -0.16 -9.42 -7.09
N GLU A 19 -0.56 -10.23 -6.11
CA GLU A 19 0.30 -11.29 -5.57
C GLU A 19 0.58 -12.40 -6.59
N GLU A 20 -0.44 -12.86 -7.33
CA GLU A 20 -0.28 -13.86 -8.39
C GLU A 20 0.57 -13.36 -9.57
N ALA A 21 0.61 -12.04 -9.78
CA ALA A 21 1.50 -11.41 -10.75
C ALA A 21 2.94 -11.19 -10.22
N GLY A 22 3.27 -11.68 -9.01
CA GLY A 22 4.57 -11.52 -8.37
C GLY A 22 4.81 -10.15 -7.74
N GLY A 23 3.75 -9.38 -7.51
CA GLY A 23 3.79 -8.14 -6.74
C GLY A 23 3.49 -8.34 -5.26
N ALA A 24 3.45 -7.24 -4.52
CA ALA A 24 3.12 -7.20 -3.11
C ALA A 24 2.10 -6.10 -2.80
N VAL A 25 1.27 -6.36 -1.79
CA VAL A 25 0.30 -5.41 -1.25
C VAL A 25 0.47 -5.31 0.27
N ALA A 26 0.59 -4.09 0.81
CA ALA A 26 0.71 -3.86 2.24
C ALA A 26 0.25 -2.45 2.64
N GLY A 27 0.12 -2.22 3.94
CA GLY A 27 0.08 -0.90 4.55
C GLY A 27 1.50 -0.28 4.72
N PRO A 28 1.59 0.95 5.27
CA PRO A 28 2.83 1.74 5.29
C PRO A 28 3.94 1.16 6.17
N SER A 29 3.60 0.31 7.13
CA SER A 29 4.54 -0.35 8.03
C SER A 29 4.71 -1.84 7.70
N GLY A 30 4.28 -2.27 6.51
CA GLY A 30 4.40 -3.65 6.04
C GLY A 30 3.35 -4.61 6.59
N GLN A 31 2.40 -4.14 7.40
CA GLN A 31 1.22 -4.90 7.79
C GLN A 31 0.27 -5.10 6.59
N ALA A 32 -0.75 -5.95 6.72
CA ALA A 32 -1.79 -6.09 5.70
C ALA A 32 -2.40 -4.71 5.32
N PRO A 33 -2.78 -4.49 4.05
CA PRO A 33 -3.46 -3.25 3.66
C PRO A 33 -4.73 -3.06 4.50
N ASP A 34 -4.94 -1.82 4.95
CA ASP A 34 -6.10 -1.43 5.73
C ASP A 34 -6.66 -0.09 5.26
N ARG A 35 -7.76 0.35 5.89
CA ARG A 35 -8.43 1.60 5.53
C ARG A 35 -7.49 2.82 5.59
N PRO A 36 -6.58 2.95 6.59
CA PRO A 36 -5.55 3.99 6.59
C PRO A 36 -4.73 4.08 5.30
N MET A 37 -4.25 2.97 4.74
CA MET A 37 -3.49 3.01 3.49
C MET A 37 -3.34 1.63 2.86
N THR A 38 -3.48 1.59 1.53
CA THR A 38 -3.11 0.44 0.70
C THR A 38 -1.97 0.83 -0.24
N ILE A 39 -0.93 0.02 -0.30
CA ILE A 39 0.22 0.17 -1.20
C ILE A 39 0.35 -1.12 -2.00
N ALA A 40 0.40 -1.02 -3.33
CA ALA A 40 0.56 -2.17 -4.22
C ALA A 40 1.59 -1.90 -5.31
N ALA A 41 2.56 -2.79 -5.50
CA ALA A 41 3.53 -2.71 -6.59
C ALA A 41 4.19 -4.05 -6.90
N GLY A 42 4.79 -4.15 -8.10
CA GLY A 42 5.75 -5.22 -8.45
C GLY A 42 7.14 -4.95 -7.88
N ALA A 43 8.19 -5.12 -8.69
CA ALA A 43 9.59 -4.94 -8.29
C ALA A 43 9.92 -3.60 -7.59
N GLY A 44 9.13 -2.54 -7.82
CA GLY A 44 9.28 -1.23 -7.18
C GLY A 44 8.70 -1.11 -5.76
N PHE A 45 8.17 -2.18 -5.17
CA PHE A 45 7.44 -2.14 -3.91
C PHE A 45 8.22 -1.47 -2.78
N GLY A 46 9.48 -1.87 -2.55
CA GLY A 46 10.29 -1.30 -1.47
C GLY A 46 10.56 0.20 -1.62
N ALA A 47 10.75 0.69 -2.86
CA ALA A 47 10.96 2.11 -3.11
C ALA A 47 9.66 2.92 -2.90
N LEU A 48 8.52 2.38 -3.35
CA LEU A 48 7.23 3.04 -3.20
C LEU A 48 6.77 3.06 -1.73
N SER A 49 6.88 1.94 -1.01
CA SER A 49 6.45 1.85 0.39
C SER A 49 7.24 2.83 1.27
N GLU A 50 8.54 2.93 1.04
CA GLU A 50 9.41 3.88 1.73
C GLU A 50 9.03 5.34 1.43
N LEU A 51 8.73 5.66 0.17
CA LEU A 51 8.29 7.00 -0.21
C LEU A 51 6.97 7.39 0.48
N VAL A 52 5.99 6.48 0.47
CA VAL A 52 4.69 6.71 1.10
C VAL A 52 4.84 6.88 2.61
N ARG A 53 5.64 6.03 3.27
CA ARG A 53 5.92 6.13 4.71
C ARG A 53 6.50 7.51 5.07
N ARG A 54 7.50 7.98 4.32
CA ARG A 54 8.10 9.31 4.54
C ARG A 54 7.11 10.45 4.34
N ALA A 55 6.22 10.32 3.36
CA ALA A 55 5.19 11.33 3.09
C ALA A 55 4.16 11.41 4.24
N LEU A 56 3.72 10.27 4.76
CA LEU A 56 2.83 10.21 5.93
C LEU A 56 3.49 10.84 7.16
N GLU A 57 4.75 10.47 7.45
CA GLU A 57 5.50 11.06 8.55
C GLU A 57 5.69 12.58 8.42
N ALA A 58 5.80 13.10 7.19
CA ALA A 58 5.88 14.53 6.94
C ALA A 58 4.53 15.23 7.17
N ALA A 59 3.43 14.58 6.81
CA ALA A 59 2.08 15.09 7.02
C ALA A 59 1.70 15.15 8.51
N ASP A 60 2.10 14.16 9.31
CA ASP A 60 1.81 14.11 10.76
C ASP A 60 2.55 15.18 11.58
N ARG A 61 3.55 15.84 11.00
CA ARG A 61 4.35 16.90 11.66
C ARG A 61 3.84 18.32 11.38
N GLY A 62 2.86 18.49 10.50
CA GLY A 62 2.28 19.78 10.12
C GLY A 62 0.93 20.01 10.78
#